data_AF-A0A2V7YH11-F1
#
_entry.id   AF-A0A2V7YH11-F1
#
_cell.length_a   1.000
_cell.length_b   1.000
_cell.length_c   1.000
_cell.angle_alpha   90.00
_cell.angle_beta   90.00
_cell.angle_gamma   90.00
#
_symmetry.space_group_name_H-M   'P 1'
#
loop_
_entity.id
_entity.type
_entity.pdbx_description
1 polymer ?
#
loop_
_entity_poly.entity_id
_entity_poly.type
_entity_poly.pdbx_seq_one_letter_code
_entity_poly.pdbx_strand_id
1 'polypeptide(L)'
;MNSTVATELTEKAATRPLLETWGKNERMRHIPPVEWMIEKLDRDLRRRVAILCSSAAPNEQVDAELKSLCRAIDRLADAAKYSRASNHIPAEIGPRIDFAITHAVTSLGSLDANLFGRRCPFHSFERSKAESIYGALLIVIDHVHRLTQMIRAIAPGVDEKLLEVA
;
A
#
# COMPACT_ATOMS: atom_id res chain seq x y z
N MET A 1 51.48 26.41 -38.87
CA MET A 1 50.89 26.49 -37.52
C MET A 1 49.68 25.58 -37.48
N ASN A 2 49.75 24.54 -36.65
CA ASN A 2 48.67 23.59 -36.38
C ASN A 2 47.59 24.29 -35.55
N SER A 3 46.31 24.06 -35.85
CA SER A 3 45.32 23.66 -34.83
C SER A 3 43.98 23.31 -35.49
N THR A 4 43.81 22.02 -35.71
CA THR A 4 42.54 21.31 -35.81
C THR A 4 41.81 21.34 -34.47
N VAL A 5 40.57 21.84 -34.42
CA VAL A 5 39.50 21.24 -33.60
C VAL A 5 38.16 21.45 -34.33
N ALA A 6 37.86 20.54 -35.25
CA ALA A 6 36.48 20.19 -35.56
C ALA A 6 36.10 19.08 -34.57
N THR A 7 35.29 19.42 -33.57
CA THR A 7 34.53 18.41 -32.81
C THR A 7 33.07 18.72 -33.04
N GLU A 8 32.58 18.31 -34.21
CA GLU A 8 31.18 17.96 -34.36
C GLU A 8 30.94 16.77 -33.42
N LEU A 9 30.38 17.07 -32.26
CA LEU A 9 29.77 16.07 -31.39
C LEU A 9 28.65 15.45 -32.21
N THR A 10 28.94 14.31 -32.82
CA THR A 10 27.91 13.37 -33.24
C THR A 10 27.24 12.92 -31.94
N GLU A 11 26.18 13.64 -31.54
CA GLU A 11 25.24 13.15 -30.54
C GLU A 11 24.70 11.83 -31.08
N LYS A 12 25.34 10.72 -30.69
CA LYS A 12 24.67 9.43 -30.67
C LYS A 12 23.40 9.66 -29.89
N ALA A 13 22.25 9.63 -30.57
CA ALA A 13 20.95 9.63 -29.94
C ALA A 13 21.04 8.63 -28.79
N ALA A 14 21.07 9.14 -27.55
CA ALA A 14 21.14 8.32 -26.36
C ALA A 14 20.00 7.33 -26.51
N THR A 15 20.35 6.07 -26.70
CA THR A 15 19.40 4.99 -26.90
C THR A 15 18.59 4.98 -25.63
N ARG A 16 17.40 5.62 -25.66
CA ARG A 16 16.53 5.74 -24.50
C ARG A 16 16.40 4.31 -23.97
N PRO A 17 16.86 3.99 -22.75
CA PRO A 17 16.62 2.67 -22.21
C PRO A 17 15.10 2.52 -22.23
N LEU A 18 14.60 1.63 -23.09
CA LEU A 18 13.18 1.39 -23.26
C LEU A 18 12.60 1.22 -21.87
N LEU A 19 11.52 1.93 -21.55
CA LEU A 19 10.75 1.79 -20.30
C LEU A 19 10.49 0.31 -19.95
N GLU A 20 10.48 -0.57 -20.95
CA GLU A 20 10.43 -2.04 -20.86
C GLU A 20 11.58 -2.68 -20.05
N THR A 21 12.79 -2.11 -20.07
CA THR A 21 13.93 -2.59 -19.26
C THR A 21 13.83 -2.24 -17.78
N TRP A 22 13.08 -1.18 -17.44
CA TRP A 22 12.83 -0.80 -16.04
C TRP A 22 11.80 -1.72 -15.38
N GLY A 23 10.77 -2.13 -16.12
CA GLY A 23 9.78 -3.10 -15.63
C GLY A 23 10.39 -4.45 -15.24
N LYS A 24 11.56 -4.79 -15.80
CA LYS A 24 12.27 -6.05 -15.54
C LYS A 24 13.26 -5.98 -14.37
N ASN A 25 13.49 -4.80 -13.79
CA ASN A 25 14.51 -4.60 -12.77
C ASN A 25 13.89 -4.49 -11.37
N GLU A 26 13.40 -5.63 -10.87
CA GLU A 26 12.75 -5.78 -9.56
C GLU A 26 13.62 -5.21 -8.41
N ARG A 27 14.96 -5.32 -8.53
CA ARG A 27 15.93 -4.80 -7.55
C ARG A 27 15.99 -3.28 -7.44
N MET A 28 15.47 -2.54 -8.42
CA MET A 28 15.42 -1.06 -8.37
C MET A 28 14.03 -0.51 -7.99
N ARG A 29 13.05 -1.38 -7.71
CA ARG A 29 11.75 -0.92 -7.21
C ARG A 29 11.87 -0.49 -5.74
N HIS A 30 11.64 0.79 -5.48
CA HIS A 30 11.51 1.34 -4.12
C HIS A 30 10.12 1.11 -3.51
N ILE A 31 9.16 0.64 -4.32
CA ILE A 31 7.78 0.37 -3.93
C ILE A 31 7.43 -1.08 -4.30
N PRO A 32 6.82 -1.86 -3.40
CA PRO A 32 6.36 -3.21 -3.71
C PRO A 32 5.39 -3.27 -4.90
N PRO A 33 5.28 -4.42 -5.59
CA PRO A 33 4.23 -4.63 -6.60
C PRO A 33 2.82 -4.50 -6.00
N VAL A 34 1.83 -4.16 -6.84
CA VAL A 34 0.41 -4.07 -6.41
C VAL A 34 -0.08 -5.40 -5.86
N GLU A 35 0.33 -6.50 -6.48
CA GLU A 35 -0.02 -7.86 -6.08
C GLU A 35 0.38 -8.12 -4.64
N TRP A 36 1.60 -7.71 -4.25
CA TRP A 36 2.06 -7.82 -2.87
C TRP A 36 1.21 -6.96 -1.92
N MET A 37 0.83 -5.74 -2.31
CA MET A 37 -0.04 -4.90 -1.48
C MET A 37 -1.42 -5.51 -1.30
N ILE A 38 -1.98 -6.11 -2.36
CA ILE A 38 -3.26 -6.82 -2.32
C ILE A 38 -3.17 -8.02 -1.36
N GLU A 39 -2.16 -8.86 -1.50
CA GLU A 39 -1.96 -10.01 -0.60
C GLU A 39 -1.78 -9.56 0.86
N LYS A 40 -1.07 -8.46 1.08
CA LYS A 40 -0.90 -7.88 2.41
C LYS A 40 -2.20 -7.38 3.01
N LEU A 41 -3.11 -6.82 2.23
CA LEU A 41 -4.42 -6.42 2.75
C LEU A 41 -5.37 -7.60 2.95
N ASP A 42 -5.49 -8.45 1.94
CA ASP A 42 -6.55 -9.46 1.92
C ASP A 42 -6.25 -10.65 2.84
N ARG A 43 -4.99 -11.06 2.94
CA ARG A 43 -4.58 -12.18 3.78
C ARG A 43 -4.03 -11.72 5.13
N ASP A 44 -2.95 -10.94 5.11
CA ASP A 44 -2.19 -10.59 6.31
C ASP A 44 -2.98 -9.65 7.22
N LEU A 45 -3.40 -8.49 6.70
CA LEU A 45 -4.18 -7.51 7.47
C LEU A 45 -5.52 -8.09 7.95
N ARG A 46 -6.31 -8.71 7.06
CA ARG A 46 -7.62 -9.26 7.43
C ARG A 46 -7.50 -10.26 8.58
N ARG A 47 -6.54 -11.20 8.48
CA ARG A 47 -6.29 -12.17 9.55
C ARG A 47 -5.84 -11.50 10.85
N ARG A 48 -4.89 -10.56 10.78
CA ARG A 48 -4.40 -9.84 11.97
C ARG A 48 -5.54 -9.11 12.66
N VAL A 49 -6.36 -8.37 11.92
CA VAL A 49 -7.52 -7.67 12.48
C VAL A 49 -8.49 -8.64 13.15
N ALA A 50 -8.78 -9.79 12.53
CA ALA A 50 -9.65 -10.80 13.14
C ALA A 50 -9.10 -11.31 14.49
N ILE A 51 -7.79 -11.61 14.55
CA ILE A 51 -7.12 -12.04 15.80
C ILE A 51 -7.18 -10.93 16.86
N LEU A 52 -6.86 -9.69 16.47
CA LEU A 52 -6.87 -8.54 17.36
C LEU A 52 -8.28 -8.25 17.90
N CYS A 53 -9.30 -8.21 17.05
CA CYS A 53 -10.70 -8.02 17.44
C CYS A 53 -11.19 -9.12 18.38
N SER A 54 -10.84 -10.40 18.12
CA SER A 54 -11.24 -11.51 18.98
C SER A 54 -10.53 -11.54 20.33
N SER A 55 -9.36 -10.90 20.43
CA SER A 55 -8.55 -10.83 21.65
C SER A 55 -8.79 -9.56 22.47
N ALA A 56 -9.47 -8.57 21.89
CA ALA A 56 -9.77 -7.31 22.55
C ALA A 56 -10.98 -7.45 23.49
N ALA A 57 -10.81 -7.02 24.74
CA ALA A 57 -11.94 -6.71 25.60
C ALA A 57 -12.55 -5.36 25.17
N PRO A 58 -13.85 -5.09 25.45
CA PRO A 58 -14.47 -3.81 25.17
C PRO A 58 -13.66 -2.66 25.77
N ASN A 59 -13.13 -1.79 24.91
CA ASN A 59 -12.27 -0.68 25.32
C ASN A 59 -12.44 0.47 24.33
N GLU A 60 -12.81 1.65 24.83
CA GLU A 60 -13.08 2.85 24.01
C GLU A 60 -11.88 3.27 23.15
N GLN A 61 -10.66 3.09 23.68
CA GLN A 61 -9.44 3.43 22.95
C GLN A 61 -9.23 2.47 21.78
N VAL A 62 -9.50 1.17 21.99
CA VAL A 62 -9.43 0.14 20.94
C VAL A 62 -10.46 0.44 19.86
N ASP A 63 -11.69 0.77 20.24
CA ASP A 63 -12.76 1.15 19.29
C ASP A 63 -12.42 2.40 18.48
N ALA A 64 -11.80 3.41 19.11
CA ALA A 64 -11.34 4.61 18.43
C ALA A 64 -10.23 4.30 17.41
N GLU A 65 -9.30 3.41 17.76
CA GLU A 65 -8.24 2.98 16.86
C GLU A 65 -8.79 2.14 15.70
N LEU A 66 -9.74 1.24 15.95
CA LEU A 66 -10.43 0.46 14.90
C LEU A 66 -11.19 1.37 13.91
N LYS A 67 -11.86 2.41 14.40
CA LYS A 67 -12.49 3.44 13.54
C LYS A 67 -11.46 4.18 12.71
N SER A 68 -10.29 4.47 13.28
CA SER A 68 -9.20 5.16 12.59
C SER A 68 -8.55 4.28 11.53
N LEU A 69 -8.34 2.99 11.84
CA LEU A 69 -7.91 1.96 10.90
C LEU A 69 -8.87 1.86 9.71
N CYS A 70 -10.18 1.78 9.96
CA CYS A 70 -11.18 1.75 8.90
C CYS A 70 -11.05 2.96 7.96
N ARG A 71 -10.93 4.17 8.51
CA ARG A 71 -10.73 5.40 7.72
C ARG A 71 -9.42 5.38 6.93
N ALA A 72 -8.35 4.81 7.47
CA ALA A 72 -7.08 4.67 6.78
C ALA A 72 -7.19 3.72 5.58
N ILE A 73 -7.93 2.62 5.73
CA ILE A 73 -8.21 1.67 4.64
C ILE A 73 -9.07 2.32 3.56
N ASP A 74 -10.10 3.10 3.94
CA ASP A 74 -10.92 3.86 3.00
C ASP A 74 -10.06 4.86 2.21
N ARG A 75 -9.16 5.59 2.87
CA ARG A 75 -8.21 6.51 2.20
C ARG A 75 -7.24 5.79 1.26
N LEU A 76 -6.83 4.57 1.59
CA LEU A 76 -6.02 3.74 0.70
C LEU A 76 -6.80 3.38 -0.57
N ALA A 77 -8.08 3.01 -0.43
CA ALA A 77 -8.95 2.77 -1.57
C ALA A 77 -9.11 4.04 -2.43
N ASP A 78 -9.30 5.21 -1.81
CA ASP A 78 -9.39 6.52 -2.49
C ASP A 78 -8.10 6.86 -3.25
N ALA A 79 -6.93 6.55 -2.68
CA ALA A 79 -5.65 6.73 -3.34
C ALA A 79 -5.49 5.80 -4.56
N ALA A 80 -6.04 4.59 -4.50
CA ALA A 80 -6.04 3.63 -5.61
C ALA A 80 -7.04 4.04 -6.71
N LYS A 81 -8.22 4.52 -6.36
CA LYS A 81 -9.25 5.01 -7.30
C LYS A 81 -10.07 6.13 -6.67
N TYR A 82 -10.47 7.11 -7.49
CA TYR A 82 -11.63 7.96 -7.18
C TYR A 82 -12.89 7.09 -7.27
N SER A 83 -13.22 6.35 -6.21
CA SER A 83 -14.42 5.51 -6.14
C SER A 83 -15.52 6.25 -5.39
N ARG A 84 -16.74 6.26 -5.96
CA ARG A 84 -17.93 6.76 -5.25
C ARG A 84 -18.36 5.71 -4.22
N ALA A 85 -18.65 6.18 -3.01
CA ALA A 85 -19.10 5.35 -1.89
C ALA A 85 -20.24 4.39 -2.29
N SER A 86 -20.12 3.12 -1.86
CA SER A 86 -21.19 2.13 -1.94
C SER A 86 -22.29 2.49 -0.93
N ASN A 87 -23.56 2.28 -1.30
CA ASN A 87 -24.72 2.61 -0.46
C ASN A 87 -24.95 1.62 0.71
N HIS A 88 -24.18 0.53 0.80
CA HIS A 88 -24.37 -0.56 1.78
C HIS A 88 -23.17 -0.72 2.72
N ILE A 89 -22.70 0.38 3.33
CA ILE A 89 -21.61 0.32 4.31
C ILE A 89 -22.16 -0.21 5.65
N PRO A 90 -21.60 -1.28 6.24
CA PRO A 90 -22.02 -1.77 7.54
C PRO A 90 -21.84 -0.73 8.66
N ALA A 91 -22.76 -0.72 9.62
CA ALA A 91 -22.70 0.18 10.79
C ALA A 91 -21.71 -0.31 11.86
N GLU A 92 -21.64 -1.63 12.08
CA GLU A 92 -20.76 -2.25 13.05
C GLU A 92 -19.30 -2.24 12.60
N ILE A 93 -18.38 -2.02 13.54
CA ILE A 93 -16.98 -1.75 13.21
C ILE A 93 -16.26 -2.95 12.59
N GLY A 94 -16.49 -4.17 13.10
CA GLY A 94 -15.88 -5.40 12.58
C GLY A 94 -16.26 -5.64 11.11
N PRO A 95 -17.56 -5.80 10.80
CA PRO A 95 -18.03 -5.95 9.42
C PRO A 95 -17.64 -4.77 8.50
N ARG A 96 -17.56 -3.55 9.05
CA ARG A 96 -17.15 -2.37 8.29
C ARG A 96 -15.67 -2.42 7.89
N ILE A 97 -14.78 -2.92 8.75
CA ILE A 97 -13.36 -3.10 8.41
C ILE A 97 -13.22 -4.16 7.31
N ASP A 98 -13.93 -5.29 7.41
CA ASP A 98 -13.91 -6.32 6.37
C ASP A 98 -14.43 -5.83 5.01
N PHE A 99 -15.47 -5.00 5.05
CA PHE A 99 -15.98 -4.31 3.87
C PHE A 99 -14.92 -3.36 3.28
N ALA A 100 -14.28 -2.54 4.12
CA ALA A 100 -13.25 -1.59 3.70
C ALA A 100 -12.04 -2.30 3.08
N ILE A 101 -11.58 -3.41 3.66
CA ILE A 101 -10.49 -4.23 3.10
C ILE A 101 -10.88 -4.74 1.71
N THR A 102 -12.08 -5.31 1.57
CA THR A 102 -12.57 -5.81 0.28
C THR A 102 -12.66 -4.71 -0.78
N HIS A 103 -13.12 -3.52 -0.39
CA HIS A 103 -13.18 -2.35 -1.27
C HIS A 103 -11.77 -1.87 -1.67
N ALA A 104 -10.84 -1.80 -0.73
CA ALA A 104 -9.44 -1.42 -1.00
C ALA A 104 -8.75 -2.44 -1.93
N VAL A 105 -8.93 -3.73 -1.70
CA VAL A 105 -8.41 -4.82 -2.55
C VAL A 105 -8.96 -4.71 -3.97
N THR A 106 -10.27 -4.51 -4.11
CA THR A 106 -10.91 -4.31 -5.43
C THR A 106 -10.39 -3.07 -6.14
N SER A 107 -10.18 -1.98 -5.39
CA SER A 107 -9.66 -0.72 -5.92
C SER A 107 -8.21 -0.88 -6.39
N LEU A 108 -7.36 -1.55 -5.62
CA LEU A 108 -5.98 -1.86 -6.00
C LEU A 108 -5.91 -2.84 -7.18
N GLY A 109 -6.73 -3.89 -7.19
CA GLY A 109 -6.75 -4.90 -8.27
C GLY A 109 -7.18 -4.36 -9.63
N SER A 110 -7.73 -3.16 -9.66
CA SER A 110 -8.09 -2.46 -10.89
C SER A 110 -7.01 -1.51 -11.43
N LEU A 111 -5.88 -1.40 -10.73
CA LEU A 111 -4.71 -0.68 -11.22
C LEU A 111 -4.00 -1.53 -12.27
N ASP A 112 -3.48 -0.89 -13.32
CA ASP A 112 -2.60 -1.56 -14.26
C ASP A 112 -1.25 -1.85 -13.59
N ALA A 113 -1.02 -3.12 -13.25
CA ALA A 113 0.20 -3.61 -12.63
C ALA A 113 1.46 -3.29 -13.46
N ASN A 114 1.32 -3.15 -14.78
CA ASN A 114 2.43 -2.78 -15.64
C ASN A 114 2.84 -1.33 -15.40
N LEU A 115 1.91 -0.42 -15.12
CA LEU A 115 2.19 1.01 -14.95
C LEU A 115 2.49 1.37 -13.49
N PHE A 116 2.08 0.54 -12.54
CA PHE A 116 2.32 0.77 -11.13
C PHE A 116 3.80 0.63 -10.74
N GLY A 117 4.32 1.61 -10.00
CA GLY A 117 5.71 1.63 -9.54
C GLY A 117 6.74 1.97 -10.63
N ARG A 118 6.31 2.21 -11.88
CA ARG A 118 7.18 2.80 -12.89
C ARG A 118 7.36 4.28 -12.56
N ARG A 119 8.58 4.68 -12.17
CA ARG A 119 8.98 6.08 -12.32
C ARG A 119 9.19 6.31 -13.81
N CYS A 120 8.36 7.15 -14.43
CA CYS A 120 8.75 7.75 -15.70
C CYS A 120 10.12 8.41 -15.46
N PRO A 121 11.11 8.23 -16.35
CA PRO A 121 12.48 8.65 -16.07
C PRO A 121 12.50 10.15 -15.85
N PHE A 122 12.75 10.59 -14.60
CA PHE A 122 13.21 11.89 -14.05
C PHE A 122 12.92 13.23 -14.79
N HIS A 123 12.08 13.23 -15.82
CA HIS A 123 11.84 14.32 -16.76
C HIS A 123 10.38 14.79 -16.72
N SER A 124 9.45 13.94 -16.30
CA SER A 124 8.12 14.38 -15.87
C SER A 124 8.14 14.53 -14.35
N PHE A 125 7.89 15.73 -13.84
CA PHE A 125 7.64 16.02 -12.41
C PHE A 125 6.33 15.37 -11.90
N GLU A 126 5.82 14.34 -12.59
CA GLU A 126 4.61 13.62 -12.23
C GLU A 126 4.90 12.70 -11.04
N ARG A 127 4.31 13.01 -9.89
CA ARG A 127 4.37 12.14 -8.71
C ARG A 127 3.81 10.78 -9.09
N SER A 128 4.62 9.73 -8.91
CA SER A 128 4.16 8.36 -9.17
C SER A 128 2.99 8.05 -8.24
N LYS A 129 1.82 7.70 -8.80
CA LYS A 129 0.63 7.29 -8.02
C LYS A 129 0.94 6.15 -7.04
N ALA A 130 1.94 5.33 -7.36
CA ALA A 130 2.43 4.25 -6.50
C ALA A 130 2.99 4.76 -5.16
N GLU A 131 3.64 5.93 -5.11
CA GLU A 131 4.20 6.49 -3.86
C GLU A 131 3.07 6.88 -2.89
N SER A 132 2.03 7.54 -3.40
CA SER A 132 0.87 7.92 -2.59
C SER A 132 0.12 6.69 -2.07
N ILE A 133 -0.06 5.67 -2.91
CA ILE A 133 -0.73 4.43 -2.54
C ILE A 133 0.09 3.67 -1.50
N TYR A 134 1.40 3.56 -1.70
CA TYR A 134 2.27 2.91 -0.73
C TYR A 134 2.32 3.68 0.59
N GLY A 135 2.37 5.01 0.57
CA GLY A 135 2.29 5.84 1.76
C GLY A 135 0.97 5.62 2.53
N ALA A 136 -0.16 5.53 1.83
CA ALA A 136 -1.44 5.21 2.46
C ALA A 136 -1.45 3.80 3.07
N LEU A 137 -0.83 2.81 2.42
CA LEU A 137 -0.67 1.46 2.97
C LEU A 137 0.18 1.45 4.25
N LEU A 138 1.27 2.23 4.30
CA LEU A 138 2.10 2.33 5.49
C LEU A 138 1.32 2.90 6.69
N ILE A 139 0.40 3.85 6.46
CA ILE A 139 -0.48 4.37 7.51
C ILE A 139 -1.42 3.27 8.04
N VAL A 140 -1.97 2.41 7.15
CA VAL A 140 -2.79 1.26 7.56
C VAL A 140 -1.97 0.31 8.45
N ILE A 141 -0.74 -0.02 8.04
CA ILE A 141 0.17 -0.88 8.81
C ILE A 141 0.48 -0.27 10.18
N ASP A 142 0.69 1.03 10.26
CA ASP A 142 0.96 1.76 11.49
C ASP A 142 -0.24 1.72 12.47
N HIS A 143 -1.48 1.84 11.97
CA HIS A 143 -2.68 1.63 12.81
C HIS A 143 -2.76 0.20 13.37
N VAL A 144 -2.45 -0.82 12.56
CA VAL A 144 -2.41 -2.21 13.05
C VAL A 144 -1.32 -2.39 14.11
N HIS A 145 -0.18 -1.74 13.92
CA HIS A 145 0.91 -1.79 14.89
C HIS A 145 0.49 -1.18 16.24
N ARG A 146 -0.12 0.01 16.23
CA ARG A 146 -0.69 0.62 17.44
C ARG A 146 -1.73 -0.26 18.10
N LEU A 147 -2.68 -0.79 17.32
CA LEU A 147 -3.72 -1.68 17.82
C LEU A 147 -3.12 -2.94 18.48
N THR A 148 -2.06 -3.49 17.88
CA THR A 148 -1.32 -4.63 18.45
C THR A 148 -0.68 -4.27 19.78
N GLN A 149 -0.01 -3.11 19.89
CA GLN A 149 0.58 -2.66 21.15
C GLN A 149 -0.46 -2.47 22.26
N MET A 150 -1.60 -1.87 21.91
CA MET A 150 -2.71 -1.66 22.85
C MET A 150 -3.29 -2.99 23.35
N ILE A 151 -3.53 -3.94 22.43
CA ILE A 151 -4.08 -5.24 22.80
C ILE A 151 -3.06 -6.07 23.57
N ARG A 152 -1.77 -6.00 23.25
CA ARG A 152 -0.72 -6.69 24.00
C ARG A 152 -0.73 -6.30 25.49
N ALA A 153 -1.04 -5.05 25.81
CA ALA A 153 -1.15 -4.59 27.20
C ALA A 153 -2.35 -5.23 27.94
N ILE A 154 -3.39 -5.67 27.22
CA ILE A 154 -4.62 -6.26 27.77
C ILE A 154 -4.56 -7.80 27.73
N ALA A 155 -4.04 -8.36 26.65
CA ALA A 155 -3.97 -9.78 26.33
C ALA A 155 -2.55 -10.14 25.84
N PRO A 156 -1.60 -10.43 26.74
CA PRO A 156 -0.20 -10.67 26.40
C PRO A 156 0.02 -11.86 25.43
N GLY A 157 -0.85 -12.88 25.49
CA GLY A 157 -0.80 -14.04 24.58
C GLY A 157 -1.21 -13.74 23.13
N VAL A 158 -1.52 -12.49 22.78
CA VAL A 158 -1.86 -12.11 21.41
C VAL A 158 -0.69 -12.32 20.44
N ASP A 159 0.55 -12.17 20.90
CA ASP A 159 1.74 -12.35 20.06
C ASP A 159 1.87 -13.79 19.55
N GLU A 160 1.58 -14.77 20.40
CA GLU A 160 1.58 -16.19 20.02
C GLU A 160 0.54 -16.46 18.94
N LYS A 161 -0.69 -15.95 19.11
CA LYS A 161 -1.76 -16.07 18.10
C LYS A 161 -1.42 -15.41 16.77
N LEU A 162 -0.71 -14.28 16.80
CA LEU A 162 -0.24 -13.59 15.60
C LEU A 162 0.88 -14.38 14.89
N LEU A 163 1.66 -15.16 15.63
CA LEU A 163 2.75 -15.99 15.11
C LEU A 163 2.29 -17.39 14.66
N GLU A 164 1.20 -17.93 15.23
CA GLU A 164 0.76 -19.33 15.08
C GLU A 164 0.38 -19.81 13.67
N VAL A 165 0.48 -18.97 12.65
CA VAL A 165 0.33 -19.40 11.25
C VAL A 165 1.25 -18.54 10.38
N ALA A 166 2.45 -19.03 10.10
CA ALA A 166 3.28 -18.56 9.00
C ALA A 166 3.58 -19.76 8.10
#